data_AF-A0A7M7SWY0-F1
#
_entry.id   AF-A0A7M7SWY0-F1
#
_cell.length_a   1.000
_cell.length_b   1.000
_cell.length_c   1.000
_cell.angle_alpha   90.00
_cell.angle_beta   90.00
_cell.angle_gamma   90.00
#
_symmetry.space_group_name_H-M   'P 1'
#
loop_
_entity.id
_entity.type
_entity.pdbx_description
1 polymer ?
#
loop_
_entity_poly.entity_id
_entity_poly.type
_entity_poly.pdbx_seq_one_letter_code
_entity_poly.pdbx_strand_id
1 'polypeptide(L)'
;MTNDDEETSIDGNPIEKVEDFVFVGSVVPSVTKYVKRRTNVGSWAFCRLRNNIWTNQDNSRALKVRVYNALIRPIATYGSETWMLRKTDRDKLETFEIRCLRTIAGVHLLDEIRSVDIRKSLKISKTINEEISNRRLKLFGHVVRMPQELTPTNTSPHQ
;
A
#
# COMPACT_ATOMS: atom_id res chain seq x y z
N MET A 1 -11.28 17.12 13.87
CA MET A 1 -11.20 16.40 15.15
C MET A 1 -11.99 15.11 14.98
N THR A 2 -11.32 13.98 14.75
CA THR A 2 -11.96 12.65 14.85
C THR A 2 -11.39 12.02 16.10
N ASN A 3 -12.28 11.72 17.06
CA ASN A 3 -11.93 11.10 18.33
C ASN A 3 -11.49 9.66 18.03
N ASP A 4 -10.18 9.40 18.05
CA ASP A 4 -9.59 8.05 17.89
C ASP A 4 -9.50 7.29 19.24
N ASP A 5 -10.19 7.80 20.27
CA ASP A 5 -10.18 7.34 21.66
C ASP A 5 -11.39 6.45 22.01
N GLU A 6 -11.96 5.73 21.04
CA GLU A 6 -12.86 4.63 21.39
C GLU A 6 -12.03 3.47 21.98
N GLU A 7 -12.39 3.08 23.21
CA GLU A 7 -11.83 1.94 23.93
C GLU A 7 -12.28 0.65 23.23
N THR A 8 -11.34 -0.01 22.57
CA THR A 8 -11.62 -1.25 21.85
C THR A 8 -11.53 -2.41 22.84
N SER A 9 -12.64 -3.12 23.06
CA SER A 9 -12.69 -4.30 23.93
C SER A 9 -13.02 -5.57 23.14
N ILE A 10 -12.42 -6.69 23.54
CA ILE A 10 -12.83 -8.04 23.11
C ILE A 10 -13.32 -8.75 24.36
N ASP A 11 -14.55 -9.28 24.31
CA ASP A 11 -15.19 -10.00 25.42
C ASP A 11 -15.18 -9.23 26.76
N GLY A 12 -15.32 -7.89 26.69
CA GLY A 12 -15.32 -7.01 27.86
C GLY A 12 -13.93 -6.66 28.41
N ASN A 13 -12.85 -7.19 27.82
CA ASN A 13 -11.48 -6.84 28.20
C ASN A 13 -10.95 -5.70 27.33
N PRO A 14 -10.48 -4.58 27.90
CA PRO A 14 -9.88 -3.49 27.13
C PRO A 14 -8.58 -3.95 26.48
N ILE A 15 -8.41 -3.66 25.19
CA ILE A 15 -7.19 -4.01 24.44
C ILE A 15 -6.21 -2.85 24.54
N GLU A 16 -5.00 -3.15 25.00
CA GLU A 16 -3.91 -2.19 25.01
C GLU A 16 -3.50 -1.80 23.57
N LYS A 17 -3.51 -0.49 23.28
CA LYS A 17 -3.02 0.06 22.02
C LYS A 17 -1.49 0.24 22.10
N VAL A 18 -0.74 -0.72 21.56
CA VAL A 18 0.73 -0.65 21.45
C VAL A 18 1.19 -0.26 20.04
N GLU A 19 2.30 0.46 19.91
CA GLU A 19 2.85 0.82 18.59
C GLU A 19 3.44 -0.37 17.85
N ASP A 20 4.23 -1.18 18.55
CA ASP A 20 4.89 -2.38 18.04
C ASP A 20 4.63 -3.51 19.04
N PHE A 21 4.42 -4.74 18.56
CA PHE A 21 4.20 -5.91 19.43
C PHE A 21 5.01 -7.11 18.95
N VAL A 22 5.29 -8.06 19.84
CA VAL A 22 6.00 -9.30 19.48
C VAL A 22 4.97 -10.37 19.13
N PHE A 23 5.08 -10.93 17.92
CA PHE A 23 4.27 -12.06 17.46
C PHE A 23 5.19 -13.18 16.99
N VAL A 24 5.07 -14.36 17.60
CA VAL A 24 5.81 -15.58 17.20
C VAL A 24 7.32 -15.31 17.08
N GLY A 25 7.89 -14.62 18.08
CA GLY A 25 9.32 -14.31 18.16
C GLY A 25 9.81 -13.18 17.24
N SER A 26 8.91 -12.49 16.52
CA SER A 26 9.25 -11.36 15.66
C SER A 26 8.49 -10.11 16.06
N VAL A 27 9.14 -8.94 15.97
CA VAL A 27 8.45 -7.65 16.17
C VAL A 27 7.60 -7.34 14.95
N VAL A 28 6.30 -7.15 15.17
CA VAL A 28 5.33 -6.63 14.22
C VAL A 28 5.23 -5.12 14.44
N PRO A 29 5.87 -4.30 13.59
CA PRO A 29 5.79 -2.85 13.73
C PRO A 29 4.39 -2.31 13.42
N SER A 30 4.15 -1.06 13.81
CA SER A 30 2.94 -0.35 13.39
C SER A 30 2.75 -0.35 11.86
N VAL A 31 1.49 -0.29 11.41
CA VAL A 31 1.14 -0.17 9.99
C VAL A 31 1.85 1.01 9.34
N THR A 32 1.96 2.14 10.06
CA THR A 32 2.69 3.33 9.62
C THR A 32 4.15 3.02 9.29
N LYS A 33 4.85 2.29 10.17
CA LYS A 33 6.25 1.86 9.98
C LYS A 33 6.36 0.88 8.80
N TYR A 34 5.41 -0.05 8.65
CA TYR A 34 5.35 -0.97 7.51
C TYR A 34 5.17 -0.24 6.16
N VAL A 35 4.21 0.70 6.07
CA VAL A 35 3.96 1.50 4.86
C VAL A 35 5.19 2.32 4.50
N LYS A 36 5.84 2.95 5.50
CA LYS A 36 7.09 3.68 5.29
C LYS A 36 8.20 2.75 4.77
N ARG A 37 8.35 1.56 5.34
CA ARG A 37 9.33 0.56 4.88
C ARG A 37 9.05 0.14 3.43
N ARG A 38 7.81 -0.20 3.06
CA ARG A 38 7.48 -0.62 1.69
C ARG A 38 7.63 0.50 0.67
N THR A 39 7.21 1.72 0.99
CA THR A 39 7.42 2.87 0.11
C THR A 39 8.90 3.19 -0.06
N ASN A 40 9.74 3.02 0.98
CA ASN A 40 11.19 3.15 0.87
C ASN A 40 11.81 2.09 -0.04
N VAL A 41 11.43 0.81 0.10
CA VAL A 41 11.91 -0.27 -0.79
C VAL A 41 11.47 -0.02 -2.23
N GLY A 42 10.21 0.38 -2.44
CA GLY A 42 9.69 0.76 -3.75
C GLY A 42 10.44 1.96 -4.34
N SER A 43 10.77 2.96 -3.52
CA SER A 43 11.56 4.13 -3.92
C SER A 43 12.97 3.75 -4.33
N TRP A 44 13.62 2.87 -3.56
CA TRP A 44 14.95 2.37 -3.86
C TRP A 44 14.97 1.59 -5.18
N ALA A 45 14.03 0.67 -5.37
CA ALA A 45 13.88 -0.07 -6.62
C ALA A 45 13.63 0.86 -7.81
N PHE A 46 12.79 1.88 -7.62
CA PHE A 46 12.54 2.90 -8.64
C PHE A 46 13.82 3.66 -8.98
N CYS A 47 14.56 4.14 -7.98
CA CYS A 47 15.83 4.84 -8.19
C CYS A 47 16.86 3.98 -8.92
N ARG A 48 16.91 2.67 -8.65
CA ARG A 48 17.86 1.77 -9.32
C ARG A 48 17.64 1.67 -10.83
N LEU A 49 16.41 1.87 -11.29
CA LEU A 49 16.02 1.83 -12.70
C LEU A 49 16.07 3.20 -13.39
N ARG A 50 16.53 4.25 -12.69
CA ARG A 50 16.47 5.64 -13.17
C ARG A 50 17.18 5.85 -14.49
N ASN A 51 18.46 5.52 -14.57
CA ASN A 51 19.27 5.81 -15.75
C ASN A 51 18.88 4.96 -16.97
N ASN A 52 18.46 3.72 -16.73
CA ASN A 52 18.23 2.75 -17.81
C ASN A 52 16.80 2.81 -18.36
N ILE A 53 15.82 3.09 -17.50
CA ILE A 53 14.39 3.03 -17.87
C ILE A 53 13.76 4.42 -17.83
N TRP A 54 13.85 5.14 -16.70
CA TRP A 54 13.04 6.33 -16.49
C TRP A 54 13.54 7.55 -17.27
N THR A 55 14.84 7.81 -17.25
CA THR A 55 15.45 8.97 -17.93
C THR A 55 15.81 8.69 -19.39
N ASN A 56 15.91 7.42 -19.78
CA ASN A 56 16.19 7.05 -21.17
C ASN A 56 15.01 7.46 -22.09
N GLN A 57 15.32 8.23 -23.13
CA GLN A 57 14.35 8.74 -24.10
C GLN A 57 13.91 7.69 -25.12
N ASP A 58 14.74 6.67 -25.37
CA ASP A 58 14.43 5.58 -26.30
C ASP A 58 13.26 4.71 -25.80
N ASN A 59 13.04 4.71 -24.49
CA ASN A 59 11.93 3.98 -23.88
C ASN A 59 10.62 4.77 -24.01
N SER A 60 9.61 4.15 -24.62
CA SER A 60 8.27 4.74 -24.71
C SER A 60 7.64 4.93 -23.32
N ARG A 61 6.80 5.96 -23.18
CA ARG A 61 6.01 6.19 -21.95
C ARG A 61 5.18 4.96 -21.56
N ALA A 62 4.62 4.26 -22.56
CA ALA A 62 3.83 3.05 -22.34
C ALA A 62 4.67 1.91 -21.70
N LEU A 63 5.91 1.72 -22.16
CA LEU A 63 6.82 0.75 -21.55
C LEU A 63 7.14 1.13 -20.10
N LYS A 64 7.46 2.40 -19.84
CA LYS A 64 7.76 2.88 -18.48
C LYS A 64 6.59 2.64 -17.52
N VAL A 65 5.36 2.92 -17.96
CA VAL A 65 4.14 2.64 -17.19
C VAL A 65 3.97 1.14 -16.93
N ARG A 66 4.22 0.27 -17.92
CA ARG A 66 4.17 -1.18 -17.74
C ARG A 66 5.17 -1.66 -16.70
N VAL A 67 6.42 -1.19 -16.74
CA VAL A 67 7.46 -1.56 -15.75
C VAL A 67 7.07 -1.07 -14.35
N TYR A 68 6.55 0.16 -14.22
CA TYR A 68 6.05 0.67 -12.95
C TYR A 68 4.94 -0.22 -12.37
N ASN A 69 3.95 -0.60 -13.17
CA ASN A 69 2.84 -1.45 -12.75
C ASN A 69 3.28 -2.89 -12.43
N ALA A 70 4.28 -3.42 -13.14
CA ALA A 70 4.73 -4.79 -12.97
C ALA A 70 5.74 -4.98 -11.82
N LEU A 71 6.56 -3.99 -11.52
CA LEU A 71 7.65 -4.10 -10.52
C LEU A 71 7.44 -3.18 -9.33
N ILE A 72 7.36 -1.88 -9.59
CA ILE A 72 7.45 -0.86 -8.53
C ILE A 72 6.19 -0.84 -7.68
N ARG A 73 5.03 -0.86 -8.32
CA ARG A 73 3.74 -0.85 -7.62
C ARG A 73 3.55 -2.11 -6.75
N PRO A 74 3.81 -3.35 -7.21
CA PRO A 74 3.78 -4.54 -6.37
C PRO A 74 4.75 -4.48 -5.18
N ILE A 75 5.96 -3.95 -5.38
CA ILE A 75 6.91 -3.74 -4.28
C ILE A 75 6.31 -2.79 -3.22
N ALA A 76 5.73 -1.66 -3.63
CA ALA A 76 5.16 -0.71 -2.67
C ALA A 76 3.89 -1.23 -1.97
N THR A 77 3.15 -2.17 -2.56
CA THR A 77 1.82 -2.64 -2.10
C THR A 77 1.82 -4.05 -1.51
N TYR A 78 2.99 -4.66 -1.33
CA TYR A 78 3.08 -6.01 -0.77
C TYR A 78 2.55 -6.07 0.67
N GLY A 79 1.64 -7.01 0.92
CA GLY A 79 1.00 -7.20 2.22
C GLY A 79 -0.02 -6.10 2.56
N SER A 80 -0.43 -5.28 1.59
CA SER A 80 -1.38 -4.18 1.81
C SER A 80 -2.79 -4.64 2.16
N GLU A 81 -3.08 -5.92 1.95
CA GLU A 81 -4.30 -6.60 2.35
C GLU A 81 -4.51 -6.58 3.87
N THR A 82 -3.44 -6.63 4.65
CA THR A 82 -3.49 -6.70 6.12
C THR A 82 -3.28 -5.35 6.81
N TRP A 83 -3.01 -4.28 6.05
CA TRP A 83 -2.74 -2.97 6.63
C TRP A 83 -4.02 -2.28 7.12
N MET A 84 -4.07 -1.84 8.38
CA MET A 84 -5.08 -0.87 8.80
C MET A 84 -4.63 0.55 8.44
N LEU A 85 -4.82 0.93 7.18
CA LEU A 85 -4.38 2.24 6.67
C LEU A 85 -5.18 3.38 7.31
N ARG A 86 -4.48 4.37 7.86
CA ARG A 86 -5.06 5.68 8.23
C ARG A 86 -5.04 6.63 7.03
N LYS A 87 -5.65 7.81 7.16
CA LYS A 87 -5.62 8.84 6.10
C LYS A 87 -4.19 9.22 5.75
N THR A 88 -3.36 9.49 6.76
CA THR A 88 -1.95 9.87 6.59
C THR A 88 -1.11 8.81 5.87
N ASP A 89 -1.42 7.52 6.02
CA ASP A 89 -0.73 6.44 5.32
C ASP A 89 -1.15 6.34 3.85
N ARG A 90 -2.44 6.56 3.56
CA ARG A 90 -2.95 6.65 2.18
C ARG A 90 -2.33 7.82 1.44
N ASP A 91 -2.18 8.97 2.11
CA ASP A 91 -1.56 10.17 1.55
C ASP A 91 -0.08 9.94 1.23
N LYS A 92 0.66 9.21 2.07
CA LYS A 92 2.05 8.81 1.81
C LYS A 92 2.18 7.90 0.59
N LEU A 93 1.29 6.92 0.46
CA LEU A 93 1.25 6.01 -0.68
C LEU A 93 0.94 6.76 -1.98
N GLU A 94 -0.03 7.67 -1.94
CA GLU A 94 -0.38 8.52 -3.08
C GLU A 94 0.78 9.45 -3.47
N THR A 95 1.42 10.08 -2.49
CA THR A 95 2.61 10.93 -2.73
C THR A 95 3.73 10.15 -3.41
N PHE A 96 3.98 8.91 -2.93
CA PHE A 96 4.94 8.00 -3.55
C PHE A 96 4.58 7.69 -5.01
N GLU A 97 3.32 7.33 -5.28
CA GLU A 97 2.83 7.05 -6.63
C GLU A 97 3.03 8.26 -7.56
N ILE A 98 2.56 9.45 -7.15
CA ILE A 98 2.65 10.65 -7.98
C ILE A 98 4.10 11.03 -8.26
N ARG A 99 5.01 10.88 -7.30
CA ARG A 99 6.45 11.12 -7.52
C ARG A 99 7.03 10.21 -8.61
N CYS A 100 6.67 8.93 -8.60
CA CYS A 100 7.07 7.99 -9.65
C CYS A 100 6.46 8.36 -11.00
N LEU A 101 5.15 8.66 -11.04
CA LEU A 101 4.43 9.01 -12.27
C LEU A 101 4.93 10.32 -12.89
N ARG A 102 5.26 11.35 -12.10
CA ARG A 102 5.88 12.60 -12.60
C ARG A 102 7.18 12.31 -13.34
N THR A 103 8.02 11.46 -12.76
CA THR A 103 9.29 11.06 -13.40
C THR A 103 9.04 10.33 -14.73
N ILE A 104 8.05 9.44 -14.78
CA ILE A 104 7.68 8.72 -16.01
C ILE A 104 7.10 9.65 -17.08
N ALA A 105 6.30 10.63 -16.67
CA ALA A 105 5.73 11.64 -17.55
C ALA A 105 6.79 12.63 -18.07
N GLY A 106 7.91 12.79 -17.35
CA GLY A 106 8.93 13.81 -17.61
C GLY A 106 8.50 15.20 -17.15
N VAL A 107 7.68 15.27 -16.10
CA VAL A 107 7.11 16.51 -15.55
C VAL A 107 7.90 16.92 -14.31
N HIS A 108 8.34 18.17 -14.27
CA HIS A 108 9.02 18.75 -13.12
C HIS A 108 8.01 19.20 -12.05
N LEU A 109 8.49 19.41 -10.83
CA LEU A 109 7.63 19.89 -9.74
C LEU A 109 7.09 21.30 -10.03
N LEU A 110 7.91 22.14 -10.67
CA LEU A 110 7.60 23.54 -11.01
C LEU A 110 6.52 23.69 -12.09
N ASP A 111 6.20 22.63 -12.83
CA ASP A 111 5.17 22.69 -13.87
C ASP A 111 3.75 22.76 -13.28
N GLU A 112 3.61 22.64 -11.94
CA GLU A 112 2.34 22.73 -11.18
C GLU A 112 1.18 21.85 -11.71
N ILE A 113 1.50 20.82 -12.51
CA ILE A 113 0.52 19.91 -13.07
C ILE A 113 -0.15 19.11 -11.95
N ARG A 114 -1.48 19.09 -11.97
CA ARG A 114 -2.29 18.35 -11.00
C ARG A 114 -2.08 16.85 -11.14
N SER A 115 -2.12 16.16 -10.00
CA SER A 115 -1.98 14.69 -9.91
C SER A 115 -2.97 13.94 -10.81
N VAL A 116 -4.20 14.44 -10.96
CA VAL A 116 -5.23 13.86 -11.83
C VAL A 116 -4.86 13.94 -13.31
N ASP A 117 -4.26 15.04 -13.74
CA ASP A 117 -3.88 15.28 -15.13
C ASP A 117 -2.67 14.39 -15.50
N ILE A 118 -1.73 14.21 -14.58
CA ILE A 118 -0.61 13.27 -14.73
C ILE A 118 -1.11 11.84 -14.93
N ARG A 119 -2.03 11.38 -14.06
CA ARG A 119 -2.62 10.03 -14.17
C ARG A 119 -3.36 9.83 -15.49
N LYS A 120 -4.15 10.83 -15.92
CA LYS A 120 -4.87 10.80 -17.19
C LYS A 120 -3.91 10.72 -18.38
N SER A 121 -2.83 11.50 -18.36
CA SER A 121 -1.81 11.51 -19.44
C SER A 121 -1.12 10.15 -19.61
N LEU A 122 -0.91 9.42 -18.51
CA LEU A 122 -0.27 8.11 -18.47
C LEU A 122 -1.27 6.94 -18.57
N LYS A 123 -2.57 7.24 -18.73
CA LYS A 123 -3.66 6.24 -18.77
C LYS A 123 -3.64 5.29 -17.57
N ILE A 124 -3.35 5.81 -16.38
CA ILE A 124 -3.39 5.04 -15.13
C ILE A 124 -4.86 4.80 -14.76
N SER A 125 -5.29 3.54 -14.82
CA SER A 125 -6.68 3.14 -14.58
C SER A 125 -7.08 3.10 -13.11
N LYS A 126 -6.13 2.83 -12.22
CA LYS A 126 -6.36 2.70 -10.77
C LYS A 126 -5.23 3.38 -10.00
N THR A 127 -5.58 4.14 -8.98
CA THR A 127 -4.62 4.65 -8.00
C THR A 127 -4.05 3.53 -7.15
N ILE A 128 -2.94 3.79 -6.46
CA ILE A 128 -2.37 2.83 -5.50
C ILE A 128 -3.36 2.49 -4.37
N ASN A 129 -4.14 3.47 -3.89
CA ASN A 129 -5.11 3.26 -2.82
C ASN A 129 -6.29 2.40 -3.30
N GLU A 130 -6.80 2.63 -4.51
CA GLU A 130 -7.85 1.80 -5.11
C GLU A 130 -7.39 0.36 -5.36
N GLU A 131 -6.13 0.17 -5.75
CA GLU A 131 -5.55 -1.16 -5.90
C GLU A 131 -5.51 -1.91 -4.55
N ILE A 132 -5.09 -1.23 -3.48
CA ILE A 132 -5.09 -1.81 -2.13
C ILE A 132 -6.51 -2.19 -1.69
N SER A 133 -7.48 -1.29 -1.89
CA SER A 133 -8.89 -1.59 -1.60
C SER A 133 -9.40 -2.80 -2.37
N ASN A 134 -9.06 -2.92 -3.66
CA ASN A 134 -9.42 -4.07 -4.49
C ASN A 134 -8.79 -5.38 -3.97
N ARG A 135 -7.53 -5.35 -3.52
CA ARG A 135 -6.87 -6.53 -2.96
C ARG A 135 -7.52 -6.99 -1.65
N ARG A 136 -7.93 -6.05 -0.80
CA ARG A 136 -8.69 -6.36 0.42
C ARG A 136 -10.03 -7.00 0.12
N LEU A 137 -10.77 -6.46 -0.85
CA LEU A 137 -12.05 -7.04 -1.26
C LEU A 137 -11.88 -8.45 -1.83
N LYS A 138 -10.80 -8.69 -2.60
CA LYS A 138 -10.45 -10.04 -3.07
C LYS A 138 -10.12 -11.00 -1.93
N LEU A 139 -9.32 -10.56 -0.95
CA LEU A 139 -9.00 -11.36 0.24
C LEU A 139 -10.25 -11.67 1.04
N PHE A 140 -11.08 -10.67 1.32
CA PHE A 140 -12.37 -10.85 2.00
C PHE A 140 -13.24 -11.88 1.28
N GLY A 141 -13.40 -11.74 -0.05
CA GLY A 141 -14.14 -12.72 -0.83
C GLY A 141 -13.55 -14.12 -0.75
N HIS A 142 -12.22 -14.26 -0.66
CA HIS A 142 -11.58 -15.56 -0.46
C HIS A 142 -11.91 -16.16 0.91
N VAL A 143 -11.81 -15.37 1.98
CA VAL A 143 -12.16 -15.77 3.35
C VAL A 143 -13.63 -16.22 3.44
N VAL A 144 -14.57 -15.47 2.84
CA VAL A 144 -16.00 -15.83 2.82
C VAL A 144 -16.28 -17.14 2.11
N ARG A 145 -15.44 -17.53 1.13
CA ARG A 145 -15.57 -18.79 0.39
C ARG A 145 -14.78 -19.95 1.00
N MET A 146 -14.04 -19.74 2.09
CA MET A 146 -13.31 -20.82 2.73
C MET A 146 -14.30 -21.81 3.40
N PRO A 147 -14.10 -23.13 3.24
CA PRO A 147 -14.86 -24.11 4.00
C PRO A 147 -14.62 -23.94 5.51
N GLN A 148 -15.65 -24.16 6.32
CA GLN A 148 -15.57 -24.00 7.78
C GLN A 148 -14.53 -24.91 8.46
N GLU A 149 -14.10 -25.98 7.81
CA GLU A 149 -13.06 -26.89 8.30
C GLU A 149 -11.65 -26.26 8.29
N LEU A 150 -11.45 -25.17 7.56
CA LEU A 150 -10.16 -24.48 7.41
C LEU A 150 -10.13 -23.09 8.07
N THR A 151 -11.25 -22.62 8.61
CA THR A 151 -11.24 -21.40 9.43
C THR A 151 -10.58 -21.72 10.77
N PRO A 152 -9.68 -20.86 11.29
CA PRO A 152 -9.06 -21.07 12.60
C PRO A 152 -10.08 -20.76 13.70
N THR A 153 -11.12 -21.58 13.83
CA THR A 153 -12.12 -21.53 14.90
C THR A 153 -11.63 -22.43 16.03
N ASN A 154 -10.48 -22.10 16.61
CA ASN A 154 -10.08 -22.64 17.91
C ASN A 154 -10.49 -21.64 19.00
N THR A 155 -11.79 -21.49 19.18
CA THR A 155 -12.37 -21.11 20.48
C THR A 155 -13.27 -22.25 20.91
N SER A 156 -12.65 -23.32 21.42
CA SER A 156 -13.34 -24.23 22.31
C SER A 156 -13.81 -23.41 23.52
N PRO A 157 -15.10 -23.48 23.90
CA PRO A 157 -15.54 -22.94 25.17
C PRO A 157 -14.91 -23.80 26.27
N HIS A 158 -13.85 -23.30 26.90
CA HIS A 158 -13.36 -23.90 28.12
C HIS A 158 -14.41 -23.68 29.21
N GLN A 159 -14.97 -24.81 29.66
CA GLN A 159 -15.78 -24.97 30.88
C GLN A 159 -15.06 -24.45 32.11
#